data_AF-A0A511SY00-F1
#
_entry.id   AF-A0A511SY00-F1
#
_cell.length_a   1.000
_cell.length_b   1.000
_cell.length_c   1.000
_cell.angle_alpha   90.00
_cell.angle_beta   90.00
_cell.angle_gamma   90.00
#
_symmetry.space_group_name_H-M   'P 1'
#
loop_
_entity.id
_entity.type
_entity.pdbx_description
1 polymer ?
#
loop_
_entity_poly.entity_id
_entity_poly.type
_entity_poly.pdbx_seq_one_letter_code
_entity_poly.pdbx_strand_id
1 'polypeptide(L)'
;MNFRMKLWVGTGALLSFAGGVALATSPAERPKASSLKAEPLPRHQVPVSKDGNLVVGMCDGQTSLEVKGVKEGESLTREQAQRVSDELMAAWHQKNPDATWDPPPVRRVVAQAPKQPQKQPQPNPPMGTNQPSTGGVVREGGVTAESGGREVRKEAGANIQDGHSYGAFTPRDEAVWAASTQQFVEEGHRVFHDAAAVGGTIAVSCDMCHPDASNTHPETYPKYQVQLGRVALLRDMINWCIENPVRGKPLADGDPRMRAMEAYIYAQRKGVKLEYGKK
;
A
#
# COMPACT_ATOMS: atom_id res chain seq x y z
N MET A 1 -52.49 -18.34 70.78
CA MET A 1 -51.99 -19.23 71.83
C MET A 1 -50.47 -19.31 71.70
N ASN A 2 -49.77 -18.89 72.75
CA ASN A 2 -48.39 -19.23 73.15
C ASN A 2 -47.19 -18.80 72.29
N PHE A 3 -46.55 -17.72 72.79
CA PHE A 3 -45.12 -17.57 73.05
C PHE A 3 -44.27 -18.85 72.95
N ARG A 4 -43.09 -18.74 72.31
CA ARG A 4 -41.85 -19.11 73.01
C ARG A 4 -40.61 -18.38 72.46
N MET A 5 -39.86 -17.91 73.44
CA MET A 5 -38.67 -17.09 73.44
C MET A 5 -37.45 -17.99 73.75
N LYS A 6 -36.24 -17.44 73.55
CA LYS A 6 -34.92 -17.83 74.11
C LYS A 6 -34.15 -18.94 73.35
N LEU A 7 -32.81 -18.90 73.22
CA LEU A 7 -31.73 -18.34 74.06
C LEU A 7 -30.45 -18.15 73.17
N TRP A 8 -29.71 -17.03 73.27
CA TRP A 8 -28.29 -16.91 73.75
C TRP A 8 -27.19 -17.60 72.92
N VAL A 9 -25.94 -17.14 72.77
CA VAL A 9 -25.12 -15.99 73.19
C VAL A 9 -23.85 -16.09 72.33
N GLY A 10 -23.20 -14.96 72.02
CA GLY A 10 -21.89 -14.97 71.36
C GLY A 10 -21.29 -13.57 71.21
N THR A 11 -20.85 -12.99 72.33
CA THR A 11 -19.98 -11.82 72.38
C THR A 11 -18.63 -12.10 71.71
N GLY A 12 -18.14 -11.18 70.88
CA GLY A 12 -16.77 -11.25 70.35
C GLY A 12 -16.35 -10.07 69.49
N ALA A 13 -15.70 -9.10 70.15
CA ALA A 13 -14.71 -8.16 69.61
C ALA A 13 -15.15 -7.02 68.65
N LEU A 14 -15.22 -5.83 69.26
CA LEU A 14 -14.81 -4.55 68.67
C LEU A 14 -13.45 -4.67 67.96
N LEU A 15 -13.32 -4.09 66.75
CA LEU A 15 -12.08 -3.48 66.28
C LEU A 15 -12.38 -2.49 65.13
N SER A 16 -12.24 -1.22 65.50
CA SER A 16 -11.63 -0.11 64.77
C SER A 16 -12.19 0.40 63.44
N PHE A 17 -12.58 1.67 63.52
CA PHE A 17 -12.75 2.64 62.45
C PHE A 17 -11.54 2.73 61.50
N ALA A 18 -11.81 2.66 60.21
CA ALA A 18 -11.28 3.54 59.17
C ALA A 18 -12.37 3.58 58.07
N GLY A 19 -13.15 4.64 57.93
CA GLY A 19 -12.63 5.94 57.51
C GLY A 19 -12.38 5.97 55.99
N GLY A 20 -13.30 5.44 55.18
CA GLY A 20 -13.25 5.54 53.72
C GLY A 20 -14.50 6.23 53.21
N VAL A 21 -14.41 7.54 52.97
CA VAL A 21 -15.42 8.30 52.23
C VAL A 21 -15.50 7.70 50.84
N ALA A 22 -16.58 6.98 50.54
CA ALA A 22 -16.94 6.63 49.18
C ALA A 22 -17.28 7.93 48.43
N LEU A 23 -16.28 8.52 47.76
CA LEU A 23 -16.50 9.49 46.72
C LEU A 23 -17.28 8.78 45.61
N ALA A 24 -18.60 8.97 45.62
CA ALA A 24 -19.45 8.71 44.48
C ALA A 24 -18.95 9.59 43.33
N THR A 25 -18.01 9.05 42.55
CA THR A 25 -17.74 9.58 41.22
C THR A 25 -18.94 9.21 40.37
N SER A 26 -19.71 10.23 40.01
CA SER A 26 -20.70 10.16 38.94
C SER A 26 -20.13 9.36 37.76
N PRO A 27 -20.95 8.58 37.03
CA PRO A 27 -20.47 7.90 35.85
C PRO A 27 -19.91 8.97 34.92
N ALA A 28 -18.59 9.03 34.77
CA ALA A 28 -17.96 9.81 33.74
C ALA A 28 -18.61 9.36 32.44
N GLU A 29 -19.38 10.25 31.81
CA GLU A 29 -19.87 10.06 30.46
C GLU A 29 -18.67 9.63 29.63
N ARG A 30 -18.68 8.37 29.18
CA ARG A 30 -17.72 7.92 28.19
C ARG A 30 -17.81 8.95 27.06
N PRO A 31 -16.71 9.62 26.67
CA PRO A 31 -16.76 10.52 25.53
C PRO A 31 -17.38 9.71 24.38
N LYS A 32 -18.49 10.23 23.82
CA LYS A 32 -19.15 9.60 22.67
C LYS A 32 -18.04 9.28 21.69
N ALA A 33 -17.87 7.98 21.39
CA ALA A 33 -16.91 7.54 20.40
C ALA A 33 -17.12 8.42 19.16
N SER A 34 -16.05 9.12 18.74
CA SER A 34 -16.07 9.90 17.51
C SER A 34 -16.50 8.93 16.41
N SER A 35 -17.75 9.05 15.96
CA SER A 35 -18.23 8.27 14.84
C SER A 35 -17.62 8.93 13.62
N LEU A 36 -16.41 8.50 13.27
CA LEU A 36 -15.84 8.74 11.94
C LEU A 36 -16.79 8.07 10.94
N LYS A 37 -17.82 8.80 10.51
CA LYS A 37 -18.69 8.39 9.42
C LYS A 37 -17.94 8.71 8.14
N ALA A 38 -17.78 7.69 7.29
CA ALA A 38 -17.21 7.89 5.97
C ALA A 38 -18.23 8.69 5.15
N GLU A 39 -17.90 9.96 4.86
CA GLU A 39 -18.62 10.72 3.85
C GLU A 39 -18.22 10.22 2.45
N PRO A 40 -19.16 10.21 1.49
CA PRO A 40 -18.84 9.82 0.12
C PRO A 40 -17.77 10.75 -0.46
N LEU A 41 -16.80 10.17 -1.16
CA LEU A 41 -15.73 10.94 -1.78
C LEU A 41 -16.31 11.91 -2.84
N PRO A 42 -15.76 13.13 -2.96
CA PRO A 42 -16.04 13.99 -4.10
C PRO A 42 -15.80 13.20 -5.39
N ARG A 43 -16.63 13.43 -6.42
CA ARG A 43 -16.40 12.85 -7.76
C ARG A 43 -15.84 13.91 -8.67
N HIS A 44 -14.81 13.58 -9.44
CA HIS A 44 -14.40 14.46 -10.53
C HIS A 44 -15.47 14.43 -11.62
N GLN A 45 -16.10 15.59 -11.87
CA GLN A 45 -17.04 15.73 -12.97
C GLN A 45 -16.32 16.42 -14.12
N VAL A 46 -16.16 15.70 -15.22
CA VAL A 46 -15.71 16.29 -16.47
C VAL A 46 -16.91 16.88 -17.23
N PRO A 47 -16.72 17.94 -18.02
CA PRO A 47 -17.77 18.47 -18.89
C PRO A 47 -18.33 17.39 -19.83
N VAL A 48 -19.63 17.45 -20.11
CA VAL A 48 -20.24 16.60 -21.14
C VAL A 48 -19.95 17.20 -22.52
N SER A 49 -19.36 16.43 -23.41
CA SER A 49 -19.19 16.84 -24.82
C SER A 49 -20.55 16.99 -25.49
N LYS A 50 -20.78 18.12 -26.16
CA LYS A 50 -21.98 18.36 -26.96
C LYS A 50 -22.08 17.40 -28.16
N ASP A 51 -20.93 16.95 -28.64
CA ASP A 51 -20.81 16.05 -29.80
C ASP A 51 -20.71 14.57 -29.38
N GLY A 52 -20.83 14.27 -28.07
CA GLY A 52 -20.70 12.92 -27.52
C GLY A 52 -19.27 12.36 -27.59
N ASN A 53 -18.28 13.23 -27.71
CA ASN A 53 -16.87 12.83 -27.71
C ASN A 53 -16.40 12.47 -26.30
N LEU A 54 -15.37 11.63 -26.21
CA LEU A 54 -14.68 11.30 -24.97
C LEU A 54 -14.10 12.56 -24.34
N VAL A 55 -14.37 12.77 -23.05
CA VAL A 55 -13.72 13.83 -22.26
C VAL A 55 -12.85 13.20 -21.18
N VAL A 56 -11.56 13.47 -21.24
CA VAL A 56 -10.57 12.94 -20.28
C VAL A 56 -10.32 14.01 -19.22
N GLY A 57 -10.47 13.61 -17.96
CA GLY A 57 -10.20 14.46 -16.80
C GLY A 57 -8.82 14.17 -16.22
N MET A 58 -8.18 15.19 -15.69
CA MET A 58 -6.89 15.07 -15.01
C MET A 58 -7.07 14.76 -13.51
N CYS A 59 -6.05 14.17 -12.90
CA CYS A 59 -6.02 13.86 -11.46
C CYS A 59 -6.22 15.08 -10.54
N ASP A 60 -6.03 16.30 -11.04
CA ASP A 60 -6.20 17.54 -10.27
C ASP A 60 -7.67 17.84 -9.91
N GLY A 61 -8.62 17.11 -10.52
CA GLY A 61 -10.04 17.29 -10.27
C GLY A 61 -10.64 18.50 -11.00
N GLN A 62 -9.88 19.19 -11.86
CA GLN A 62 -10.28 20.47 -12.47
C GLN A 62 -10.01 20.54 -13.98
N THR A 63 -8.87 20.01 -14.43
CA THR A 63 -8.44 20.08 -15.82
C THR A 63 -9.05 18.93 -16.62
N SER A 64 -9.55 19.23 -17.82
CA SER A 64 -10.12 18.23 -18.72
C SER A 64 -9.87 18.59 -20.18
N LEU A 65 -9.91 17.59 -21.05
CA LEU A 65 -9.69 17.71 -22.48
C LEU A 65 -10.71 16.85 -23.23
N GLU A 66 -11.40 17.45 -24.19
CA GLU A 66 -12.28 16.73 -25.11
C GLU A 66 -11.47 16.16 -26.28
N VAL A 67 -11.54 14.84 -26.48
CA VAL A 67 -10.81 14.13 -27.53
C VAL A 67 -11.67 14.04 -28.78
N LYS A 68 -11.46 14.97 -29.72
CA LYS A 68 -12.21 15.01 -30.97
C LYS A 68 -12.01 13.73 -31.78
N GLY A 69 -13.11 13.19 -32.30
CA GLY A 69 -13.11 12.01 -33.16
C GLY A 69 -13.08 10.66 -32.43
N VAL A 70 -13.14 10.67 -31.09
CA VAL A 70 -13.29 9.46 -30.26
C VAL A 70 -14.55 9.63 -29.43
N LYS A 71 -15.48 8.68 -29.48
CA LYS A 71 -16.75 8.76 -28.74
C LYS A 71 -16.60 8.29 -27.30
N GLU A 72 -17.46 8.78 -26.42
CA GLU A 72 -17.52 8.29 -25.04
C GLU A 72 -17.75 6.77 -25.03
N GLY A 73 -16.93 6.04 -24.27
CA GLY A 73 -16.93 4.57 -24.24
C GLY A 73 -16.01 3.90 -25.27
N GLU A 74 -15.46 4.64 -26.24
CA GLU A 74 -14.39 4.14 -27.10
C GLU A 74 -13.02 4.27 -26.43
N SER A 75 -12.09 3.39 -26.81
CA SER A 75 -10.72 3.41 -26.32
C SER A 75 -9.81 4.19 -27.27
N LEU A 76 -8.82 4.86 -26.69
CA LEU A 76 -7.76 5.53 -27.45
C LEU A 76 -6.73 4.50 -27.93
N THR A 77 -6.01 4.81 -29.01
CA THR A 77 -4.69 4.21 -29.24
C THR A 77 -3.71 4.69 -28.18
N ARG A 78 -2.63 3.93 -27.94
CA ARG A 78 -1.60 4.33 -26.98
C ARG A 78 -0.99 5.69 -27.34
N GLU A 79 -0.79 5.96 -28.62
CA GLU A 79 -0.25 7.23 -29.11
C GLU A 79 -1.23 8.39 -28.90
N GLN A 80 -2.54 8.16 -29.07
CA GLN A 80 -3.56 9.16 -28.73
C GLN A 80 -3.61 9.41 -27.22
N ALA A 81 -3.60 8.36 -26.41
CA ALA A 81 -3.59 8.48 -24.95
C ALA A 81 -2.39 9.27 -24.46
N GLN A 82 -1.19 8.99 -24.97
CA GLN A 82 0.01 9.76 -24.64
C GLN A 82 -0.15 11.24 -25.00
N ARG A 83 -0.62 11.57 -26.22
CA ARG A 83 -0.83 12.98 -26.62
C ARG A 83 -1.84 13.69 -25.72
N VAL A 84 -2.94 13.01 -25.39
CA VAL A 84 -3.98 13.55 -24.50
C VAL A 84 -3.40 13.82 -23.10
N SER A 85 -2.62 12.89 -22.55
CA SER A 85 -1.92 13.08 -21.29
C SER A 85 -0.91 14.23 -21.35
N ASP A 86 -0.12 14.33 -22.43
CA ASP A 86 0.85 15.41 -22.62
C ASP A 86 0.17 16.78 -22.67
N GLU A 87 -0.96 16.89 -23.39
CA GLU A 87 -1.76 18.12 -23.47
C GLU A 87 -2.37 18.51 -22.12
N LEU A 88 -2.89 17.53 -21.35
CA LEU A 88 -3.40 17.77 -20.00
C LEU A 88 -2.29 18.25 -19.06
N MET A 89 -1.13 17.59 -19.07
CA MET A 89 0.03 17.98 -18.26
C MET A 89 0.53 19.37 -18.66
N ALA A 90 0.60 19.69 -19.95
CA ALA A 90 0.98 21.01 -20.43
C ALA A 90 0.00 22.10 -19.96
N ALA A 91 -1.32 21.84 -20.06
CA ALA A 91 -2.35 22.76 -19.59
C ALA A 91 -2.26 22.98 -18.06
N TRP A 92 -1.94 21.94 -17.30
CA TRP A 92 -1.73 22.05 -15.86
C TRP A 92 -0.49 22.90 -15.54
N HIS A 93 0.64 22.68 -16.21
CA HIS A 93 1.84 23.50 -16.01
C HIS A 93 1.59 24.98 -16.33
N GLN A 94 0.82 25.27 -17.38
CA GLN A 94 0.45 26.66 -17.71
C GLN A 94 -0.37 27.34 -16.61
N LYS A 95 -1.26 26.60 -15.94
CA LYS A 95 -2.05 27.10 -14.80
C LYS A 95 -1.26 27.15 -13.49
N ASN A 96 -0.16 26.41 -13.40
CA ASN A 96 0.66 26.28 -12.20
C ASN A 96 2.13 26.61 -12.49
N PRO A 97 2.45 27.84 -12.95
CA PRO A 97 3.81 28.21 -13.35
C PRO A 97 4.82 28.16 -12.21
N ASP A 98 4.36 28.31 -10.97
CA ASP A 98 5.19 28.28 -9.76
C ASP A 98 5.33 26.88 -9.16
N ALA A 99 4.64 25.87 -9.73
CA ALA A 99 4.72 24.51 -9.22
C ALA A 99 6.08 23.90 -9.57
N THR A 100 6.73 23.33 -8.56
CA THR A 100 7.95 22.55 -8.74
C THR A 100 7.58 21.12 -9.07
N TRP A 101 7.96 20.64 -10.25
CA TRP A 101 7.78 19.25 -10.66
C TRP A 101 9.13 18.54 -10.62
N ASP A 102 9.28 17.56 -9.73
CA ASP A 102 10.48 16.74 -9.66
C ASP A 102 10.69 16.03 -11.00
N PRO A 103 11.91 16.02 -11.57
CA PRO A 103 12.18 15.21 -12.74
C PRO A 103 11.97 13.72 -12.40
N PRO A 104 11.72 12.86 -13.42
CA PRO A 104 11.72 11.42 -13.24
C PRO A 104 12.97 10.97 -12.49
N PRO A 105 12.85 10.10 -11.48
CA PRO A 105 14.01 9.59 -10.77
C PRO A 105 14.97 8.98 -11.79
N VAL A 106 16.25 9.35 -11.71
CA VAL A 106 17.28 8.68 -12.51
C VAL A 106 17.16 7.20 -12.18
N ARG A 107 16.87 6.35 -13.17
CA ARG A 107 16.74 4.90 -13.00
C ARG A 107 17.99 4.36 -12.32
N ARG A 108 17.95 4.31 -10.99
CA ARG A 108 18.85 3.48 -10.21
C ARG A 108 18.32 2.11 -10.48
N VAL A 109 18.93 1.43 -11.46
CA VAL A 109 18.78 -0.01 -11.69
C VAL A 109 18.64 -0.61 -10.30
N VAL A 110 17.44 -1.09 -9.97
CA VAL A 110 17.14 -1.48 -8.60
C VAL A 110 18.22 -2.49 -8.24
N ALA A 111 19.01 -2.15 -7.22
CA ALA A 111 20.37 -2.63 -7.06
C ALA A 111 20.47 -4.11 -7.43
N GLN A 112 21.19 -4.42 -8.52
CA GLN A 112 21.51 -5.80 -8.85
C GLN A 112 22.09 -6.42 -7.58
N ALA A 113 21.48 -7.52 -7.12
CA ALA A 113 22.01 -8.27 -6.00
C ALA A 113 23.52 -8.48 -6.24
N PRO A 114 24.37 -8.28 -5.22
CA PRO A 114 25.82 -8.33 -5.40
C PRO A 114 26.19 -9.65 -6.08
N LYS A 115 26.88 -9.56 -7.22
CA LYS A 115 27.38 -10.74 -7.94
C LYS A 115 28.30 -11.51 -6.99
N GLN A 116 27.84 -12.66 -6.51
CA GLN A 116 28.69 -13.54 -5.71
C GLN A 116 29.87 -14.03 -6.57
N PRO A 117 31.10 -14.08 -6.03
CA PRO A 117 32.26 -14.58 -6.76
C PRO A 117 32.08 -16.08 -7.06
N GLN A 118 32.10 -16.45 -8.34
CA GLN A 118 32.00 -17.84 -8.79
C GLN A 118 33.21 -18.64 -8.28
N LYS A 119 32.97 -19.59 -7.37
CA LYS A 119 33.92 -20.68 -7.08
C LYS A 119 33.55 -21.92 -7.90
N GLN A 120 34.59 -22.56 -8.46
CA GLN A 120 34.50 -23.72 -9.35
C GLN A 120 33.79 -24.92 -8.68
N PRO A 121 33.07 -25.77 -9.46
CA PRO A 121 32.30 -26.86 -8.93
C PRO A 121 33.19 -28.04 -8.49
N GLN A 122 33.08 -28.45 -7.22
CA GLN A 122 33.61 -29.72 -6.73
C GLN A 122 32.57 -30.85 -6.88
N PRO A 123 32.97 -32.12 -7.06
CA PRO A 123 32.06 -33.24 -7.26
C PRO A 123 31.40 -33.69 -5.94
N ASN A 124 30.12 -34.06 -6.01
CA ASN A 124 29.29 -34.48 -4.87
C ASN A 124 29.71 -35.86 -4.31
N PRO A 125 29.78 -36.04 -2.97
CA PRO A 125 29.86 -37.36 -2.36
C PRO A 125 28.46 -38.03 -2.23
N PRO A 126 28.40 -39.37 -2.07
CA PRO A 126 27.16 -40.12 -2.15
C PRO A 126 26.27 -40.00 -0.90
N MET A 127 24.98 -40.16 -1.15
CA MET A 127 23.84 -39.91 -0.27
C MET A 127 23.74 -40.94 0.86
N GLY A 128 23.84 -40.50 2.12
CA GLY A 128 23.55 -41.29 3.32
C GLY A 128 22.13 -41.03 3.84
N THR A 129 21.48 -42.09 4.34
CA THR A 129 20.08 -42.15 4.78
C THR A 129 19.78 -41.32 6.03
N ASN A 130 18.74 -40.46 5.99
CA ASN A 130 18.29 -39.64 7.12
C ASN A 130 17.04 -40.23 7.82
N GLN A 131 17.06 -40.19 9.14
CA GLN A 131 15.90 -40.36 10.05
C GLN A 131 15.46 -38.96 10.55
N PRO A 132 14.19 -38.71 10.90
CA PRO A 132 13.63 -37.36 10.93
C PRO A 132 13.68 -36.71 12.32
N SER A 133 14.00 -35.41 12.36
CA SER A 133 13.72 -34.55 13.52
C SER A 133 12.51 -33.65 13.23
N THR A 134 11.55 -33.70 14.14
CA THR A 134 10.28 -32.98 14.21
C THR A 134 10.44 -31.47 14.38
N GLY A 135 9.65 -30.67 13.66
CA GLY A 135 9.36 -29.28 14.03
C GLY A 135 9.02 -28.35 12.87
N GLY A 136 7.73 -28.01 12.74
CA GLY A 136 7.26 -26.86 11.95
C GLY A 136 6.92 -27.16 10.49
N VAL A 137 5.64 -27.42 10.21
CA VAL A 137 5.11 -27.44 8.84
C VAL A 137 5.18 -26.02 8.28
N VAL A 138 6.13 -25.76 7.38
CA VAL A 138 6.04 -24.62 6.47
C VAL A 138 4.99 -25.02 5.43
N ARG A 139 3.89 -24.27 5.36
CA ARG A 139 2.86 -24.47 4.34
C ARG A 139 3.50 -24.30 2.96
N GLU A 140 3.35 -25.30 2.09
CA GLU A 140 3.57 -25.11 0.65
C GLU A 140 2.55 -24.09 0.15
N GLY A 141 3.04 -22.87 -0.14
CA GLY A 141 2.22 -21.78 -0.61
C GLY A 141 2.81 -21.16 -1.86
N GLY A 142 2.25 -21.55 -3.02
CA GLY A 142 2.02 -20.70 -4.19
C GLY A 142 3.23 -20.21 -4.99
N VAL A 143 3.06 -20.13 -6.31
CA VAL A 143 3.97 -19.46 -7.26
C VAL A 143 3.33 -18.18 -7.78
N THR A 144 2.89 -17.29 -6.89
CA THR A 144 2.35 -15.97 -7.25
C THR A 144 3.16 -14.84 -6.61
N ALA A 145 3.02 -13.62 -7.11
CA ALA A 145 3.72 -12.44 -6.58
C ALA A 145 3.44 -12.17 -5.09
N GLU A 146 2.44 -12.83 -4.49
CA GLU A 146 2.12 -12.76 -3.07
C GLU A 146 2.92 -13.75 -2.20
N SER A 147 3.54 -14.77 -2.80
CA SER A 147 4.12 -15.91 -2.07
C SER A 147 5.65 -16.00 -2.09
N GLY A 148 6.34 -14.96 -2.54
CA GLY A 148 7.80 -14.88 -2.50
C GLY A 148 8.48 -15.51 -3.72
N GLY A 149 9.71 -15.06 -3.96
CA GLY A 149 10.45 -15.36 -5.18
C GLY A 149 10.83 -16.83 -5.35
N ARG A 150 11.05 -17.22 -6.62
CA ARG A 150 11.50 -18.54 -7.05
C ARG A 150 12.52 -19.20 -6.11
N GLU A 151 12.35 -20.50 -5.87
CA GLU A 151 13.23 -21.31 -5.03
C GLU A 151 14.70 -21.22 -5.46
N VAL A 152 15.58 -20.86 -4.52
CA VAL A 152 17.04 -20.98 -4.65
C VAL A 152 17.46 -22.36 -4.10
N ARG A 153 18.57 -22.98 -4.57
CA ARG A 153 19.02 -24.32 -4.10
C ARG A 153 19.54 -24.31 -2.65
N LYS A 154 19.21 -25.34 -1.87
CA LYS A 154 19.49 -25.46 -0.42
C LYS A 154 20.97 -25.84 -0.19
N GLU A 155 21.75 -24.92 0.37
CA GLU A 155 23.09 -25.23 0.89
C GLU A 155 22.99 -25.53 2.38
N ALA A 156 23.49 -26.70 2.79
CA ALA A 156 23.53 -27.09 4.20
C ALA A 156 24.73 -26.41 4.88
N GLY A 157 24.47 -25.61 5.92
CA GLY A 157 25.51 -24.98 6.75
C GLY A 157 25.54 -23.44 6.73
N ALA A 158 24.46 -22.78 6.35
CA ALA A 158 24.41 -21.31 6.35
C ALA A 158 24.46 -20.77 7.79
N ASN A 159 25.40 -19.86 8.06
CA ASN A 159 25.52 -19.13 9.33
C ASN A 159 24.18 -18.47 9.66
N ILE A 160 23.55 -18.93 10.74
CA ILE A 160 22.27 -18.45 11.22
C ILE A 160 22.53 -17.14 12.00
N GLN A 161 21.90 -16.04 11.59
CA GLN A 161 21.87 -14.82 12.39
C GLN A 161 20.82 -14.96 13.49
N ASP A 162 21.27 -15.15 14.73
CA ASP A 162 20.44 -15.21 15.93
C ASP A 162 20.23 -13.80 16.51
N GLY A 163 19.03 -13.48 16.98
CA GLY A 163 18.74 -12.23 17.71
C GLY A 163 17.50 -11.45 17.27
N HIS A 164 16.80 -11.88 16.23
CA HIS A 164 15.52 -11.28 15.85
C HIS A 164 14.36 -11.89 16.63
N SER A 165 13.43 -11.05 17.08
CA SER A 165 12.26 -11.46 17.88
C SER A 165 11.33 -12.45 17.18
N TYR A 166 11.51 -12.66 15.88
CA TYR A 166 10.69 -13.53 15.03
C TYR A 166 11.43 -14.80 14.56
N GLY A 167 12.60 -15.08 15.12
CA GLY A 167 13.41 -16.28 14.79
C GLY A 167 14.71 -15.93 14.09
N ALA A 168 15.53 -16.96 13.89
CA ALA A 168 16.83 -16.83 13.28
C ALA A 168 16.79 -17.11 11.78
N PHE A 169 17.63 -16.45 11.00
CA PHE A 169 17.59 -16.52 9.55
C PHE A 169 18.97 -16.64 8.92
N THR A 170 18.98 -17.23 7.73
CA THR A 170 20.18 -17.48 6.96
C THR A 170 20.38 -16.40 5.88
N PRO A 171 21.62 -16.22 5.37
CA PRO A 171 21.87 -15.40 4.18
C PRO A 171 21.01 -15.76 2.96
N ARG A 172 20.58 -17.02 2.86
CA ARG A 172 19.64 -17.46 1.82
C ARG A 172 18.27 -16.81 2.01
N ASP A 173 17.77 -16.74 3.24
CA ASP A 173 16.46 -16.16 3.52
C ASP A 173 16.45 -14.67 3.17
N GLU A 174 17.49 -13.94 3.56
CA GLU A 174 17.68 -12.54 3.17
C GLU A 174 17.71 -12.36 1.65
N ALA A 175 18.41 -13.24 0.92
CA ALA A 175 18.45 -13.21 -0.53
C ALA A 175 17.05 -13.47 -1.15
N VAL A 176 16.26 -14.38 -0.58
CA VAL A 176 14.87 -14.62 -0.99
C VAL A 176 14.02 -13.39 -0.74
N TRP A 177 14.13 -12.73 0.42
CA TRP A 177 13.35 -11.52 0.72
C TRP A 177 13.68 -10.36 -0.22
N ALA A 178 14.97 -10.15 -0.51
CA ALA A 178 15.42 -9.14 -1.45
C ALA A 178 14.89 -9.42 -2.86
N ALA A 179 15.00 -10.67 -3.34
CA ALA A 179 14.49 -11.08 -4.64
C ALA A 179 12.96 -10.96 -4.73
N SER A 180 12.25 -11.31 -3.67
CA SER A 180 10.78 -11.20 -3.59
C SER A 180 10.34 -9.75 -3.66
N THR A 181 11.01 -8.87 -2.91
CA THR A 181 10.75 -7.43 -2.92
C THR A 181 10.98 -6.86 -4.33
N GLN A 182 12.07 -7.28 -4.98
CA GLN A 182 12.40 -6.83 -6.32
C GLN A 182 11.35 -7.26 -7.36
N GLN A 183 10.91 -8.52 -7.33
CA GLN A 183 9.86 -9.01 -8.23
C GLN A 183 8.54 -8.25 -8.04
N PHE A 184 8.23 -7.88 -6.79
CA PHE A 184 7.02 -7.12 -6.49
C PHE A 184 7.10 -5.68 -7.03
N VAL A 185 8.27 -5.05 -6.95
CA VAL A 185 8.54 -3.74 -7.57
C VAL A 185 8.48 -3.81 -9.09
N GLU A 186 8.98 -4.89 -9.70
CA GLU A 186 8.91 -5.11 -11.15
C GLU A 186 7.47 -5.28 -11.64
N GLU A 187 6.64 -6.01 -10.90
CA GLU A 187 5.21 -6.11 -11.19
C GLU A 187 4.52 -4.75 -11.04
N GLY A 188 4.86 -3.99 -10.00
CA GLY A 188 4.37 -2.62 -9.84
C GLY A 188 4.74 -1.72 -11.00
N HIS A 189 5.99 -1.79 -11.48
CA HIS A 189 6.44 -1.08 -12.68
C HIS A 189 5.61 -1.48 -13.89
N ARG A 190 5.39 -2.78 -14.12
CA ARG A 190 4.57 -3.27 -15.24
C ARG A 190 3.16 -2.70 -15.19
N VAL A 191 2.49 -2.78 -14.05
CA VAL A 191 1.12 -2.26 -13.89
C VAL A 191 1.06 -0.75 -14.06
N PHE A 192 2.05 -0.02 -13.55
CA PHE A 192 2.10 1.44 -13.61
C PHE A 192 2.26 1.98 -15.05
N HIS A 193 2.90 1.22 -15.95
CA HIS A 193 3.19 1.61 -17.34
C HIS A 193 2.24 1.00 -18.38
N ASP A 194 1.20 0.28 -17.94
CA ASP A 194 0.31 -0.45 -18.83
C ASP A 194 -1.15 -0.21 -18.43
N ALA A 195 -1.86 0.50 -19.31
CA ALA A 195 -3.25 0.88 -19.09
C ALA A 195 -4.17 -0.34 -18.92
N ALA A 196 -3.94 -1.43 -19.66
CA ALA A 196 -4.73 -2.64 -19.54
C ALA A 196 -4.43 -3.38 -18.22
N ALA A 197 -3.16 -3.40 -17.78
CA ALA A 197 -2.76 -4.04 -16.54
C ALA A 197 -3.40 -3.40 -15.30
N VAL A 198 -3.48 -2.07 -15.26
CA VAL A 198 -4.17 -1.32 -14.19
C VAL A 198 -5.71 -1.36 -14.34
N GLY A 199 -6.22 -1.85 -15.48
CA GLY A 199 -7.65 -2.00 -15.73
C GLY A 199 -8.34 -0.75 -16.29
N GLY A 200 -7.56 0.12 -16.95
CA GLY A 200 -8.07 1.28 -17.67
C GLY A 200 -8.83 0.91 -18.95
N THR A 201 -9.75 1.79 -19.34
CA THR A 201 -10.63 1.56 -20.49
C THR A 201 -10.30 2.47 -21.68
N ILE A 202 -9.51 3.53 -21.47
CA ILE A 202 -9.19 4.54 -22.49
C ILE A 202 -7.69 4.62 -22.82
N ALA A 203 -6.94 3.55 -22.58
CA ALA A 203 -5.50 3.42 -22.87
C ALA A 203 -4.55 4.42 -22.17
N VAL A 204 -5.06 5.21 -21.21
CA VAL A 204 -4.24 6.05 -20.32
C VAL A 204 -3.63 5.19 -19.22
N SER A 205 -2.31 5.30 -19.04
CA SER A 205 -1.55 4.68 -17.94
C SER A 205 -0.93 5.73 -17.01
N CYS A 206 -0.50 5.32 -15.82
CA CYS A 206 -0.03 6.24 -14.78
C CYS A 206 1.23 7.00 -15.20
N ASP A 207 2.14 6.33 -15.91
CA ASP A 207 3.40 6.88 -16.40
C ASP A 207 3.25 8.02 -17.42
N MET A 208 2.10 8.09 -18.10
CA MET A 208 1.84 9.17 -19.06
C MET A 208 1.69 10.54 -18.36
N CYS A 209 1.26 10.56 -17.09
CA CYS A 209 1.21 11.78 -16.27
C CYS A 209 2.31 11.84 -15.21
N HIS A 210 2.75 10.68 -14.71
CA HIS A 210 3.77 10.54 -13.68
C HIS A 210 4.94 9.66 -14.16
N PRO A 211 5.78 10.13 -15.10
CA PRO A 211 6.85 9.29 -15.65
C PRO A 211 7.76 8.75 -14.55
N ASP A 212 7.98 7.43 -14.55
CA ASP A 212 8.69 6.67 -13.50
C ASP A 212 8.25 7.06 -12.06
N ALA A 213 6.94 7.19 -11.84
CA ALA A 213 6.32 7.61 -10.57
C ALA A 213 6.76 8.99 -10.03
N SER A 214 7.26 9.87 -10.89
CA SER A 214 7.58 11.25 -10.51
C SER A 214 6.37 11.99 -9.92
N ASN A 215 6.65 12.82 -8.92
CA ASN A 215 5.66 13.67 -8.23
C ASN A 215 4.49 12.92 -7.57
N THR A 216 4.61 11.61 -7.33
CA THR A 216 3.63 10.84 -6.54
C THR A 216 3.81 11.02 -5.03
N HIS A 217 5.04 11.35 -4.59
CA HIS A 217 5.41 11.69 -3.21
C HIS A 217 4.86 10.76 -2.09
N PRO A 218 5.02 9.43 -2.19
CA PRO A 218 4.60 8.46 -1.19
C PRO A 218 5.14 8.76 0.22
N GLU A 219 6.29 9.41 0.34
CA GLU A 219 6.91 9.81 1.61
C GLU A 219 6.11 10.87 2.38
N THR A 220 5.13 11.51 1.74
CA THR A 220 4.29 12.55 2.37
C THR A 220 2.98 12.00 2.93
N TYR A 221 2.61 10.75 2.60
CA TYR A 221 1.39 10.13 3.09
C TYR A 221 1.56 9.55 4.50
N PRO A 222 0.50 9.55 5.34
CA PRO A 222 -0.83 10.11 5.09
C PRO A 222 -0.83 11.65 5.02
N LYS A 223 -1.63 12.22 4.12
CA LYS A 223 -1.80 13.68 4.01
C LYS A 223 -3.20 14.09 3.62
N TYR A 224 -3.56 15.34 3.88
CA TYR A 224 -4.84 15.90 3.43
C TYR A 224 -4.80 16.11 1.91
N GLN A 225 -5.67 15.41 1.18
CA GLN A 225 -5.80 15.55 -0.26
C GLN A 225 -7.02 16.38 -0.58
N VAL A 226 -6.79 17.54 -1.20
CA VAL A 226 -7.85 18.50 -1.52
C VAL A 226 -8.89 17.92 -2.48
N GLN A 227 -8.45 17.06 -3.40
CA GLN A 227 -9.32 16.35 -4.34
C GLN A 227 -10.30 15.41 -3.64
N LEU A 228 -9.89 14.85 -2.50
CA LEU A 228 -10.68 13.91 -1.71
C LEU A 228 -11.40 14.58 -0.52
N GLY A 229 -11.03 15.83 -0.18
CA GLY A 229 -11.58 16.55 0.97
C GLY A 229 -11.26 15.92 2.33
N ARG A 230 -10.26 15.03 2.40
CA ARG A 230 -9.91 14.31 3.63
C ARG A 230 -8.44 13.93 3.68
N VAL A 231 -7.99 13.45 4.85
CA VAL A 231 -6.74 12.72 4.96
C VAL A 231 -6.84 11.42 4.16
N ALA A 232 -5.86 11.23 3.29
CA ALA A 232 -5.76 10.12 2.37
C ALA A 232 -4.49 9.32 2.64
N LEU A 233 -4.57 8.01 2.40
CA LEU A 233 -3.42 7.15 2.21
C LEU A 233 -2.99 7.18 0.74
N LEU A 234 -1.80 6.65 0.44
CA LEU A 234 -1.32 6.60 -0.94
C LEU A 234 -2.30 5.87 -1.85
N ARG A 235 -2.86 4.75 -1.38
CA ARG A 235 -3.82 3.92 -2.13
C ARG A 235 -5.13 4.63 -2.46
N ASP A 236 -5.57 5.56 -1.61
CA ASP A 236 -6.74 6.40 -1.90
C ASP A 236 -6.48 7.23 -3.16
N MET A 237 -5.27 7.78 -3.29
CA MET A 237 -4.88 8.57 -4.45
C MET A 237 -4.57 7.72 -5.67
N ILE A 238 -4.04 6.51 -5.50
CA ILE A 238 -3.91 5.56 -6.60
C ILE A 238 -5.30 5.26 -7.18
N ASN A 239 -6.29 4.93 -6.35
CA ASN A 239 -7.65 4.68 -6.82
C ASN A 239 -8.30 5.93 -7.44
N TRP A 240 -8.04 7.13 -6.90
CA TRP A 240 -8.46 8.38 -7.54
C TRP A 240 -7.92 8.51 -8.97
N CYS A 241 -6.65 8.19 -9.20
CA CYS A 241 -6.07 8.17 -10.54
C CYS A 241 -6.68 7.05 -11.42
N ILE A 242 -7.02 5.90 -10.85
CA ILE A 242 -7.64 4.80 -11.62
C ILE A 242 -9.03 5.19 -12.11
N GLU A 243 -9.85 5.78 -11.24
CA GLU A 243 -11.24 6.12 -11.57
C GLU A 243 -11.35 7.26 -12.59
N ASN A 244 -10.49 8.28 -12.46
CA ASN A 244 -10.69 9.55 -13.16
C ASN A 244 -9.98 9.59 -14.53
N PRO A 245 -8.65 9.72 -14.64
CA PRO A 245 -7.98 9.74 -15.94
C PRO A 245 -7.90 8.36 -16.59
N VAL A 246 -7.76 7.28 -15.82
CA VAL A 246 -7.59 5.92 -16.38
C VAL A 246 -8.93 5.26 -16.75
N ARG A 247 -10.04 5.76 -16.17
CA ARG A 247 -11.41 5.24 -16.37
C ARG A 247 -11.55 3.75 -16.03
N GLY A 248 -10.79 3.30 -15.03
CA GLY A 248 -10.86 1.96 -14.48
C GLY A 248 -11.80 1.86 -13.27
N LYS A 249 -11.86 0.66 -12.70
CA LYS A 249 -12.56 0.42 -11.42
C LYS A 249 -11.55 0.47 -10.26
N PRO A 250 -11.94 1.00 -9.09
CA PRO A 250 -11.08 0.94 -7.90
C PRO A 250 -10.59 -0.47 -7.63
N LEU A 251 -9.32 -0.56 -7.26
CA LEU A 251 -8.72 -1.79 -6.77
C LEU A 251 -9.00 -1.92 -5.27
N ALA A 252 -9.25 -3.15 -4.82
CA ALA A 252 -9.32 -3.43 -3.40
C ALA A 252 -7.95 -3.23 -2.74
N ASP A 253 -7.91 -2.92 -1.44
CA ASP A 253 -6.66 -2.75 -0.69
C ASP A 253 -5.76 -4.00 -0.70
N GLY A 254 -6.38 -5.17 -0.83
CA GLY A 254 -5.71 -6.46 -0.94
C GLY A 254 -5.32 -6.86 -2.36
N ASP A 255 -5.74 -6.11 -3.39
CA ASP A 255 -5.45 -6.46 -4.78
C ASP A 255 -3.92 -6.47 -5.01
N PRO A 256 -3.33 -7.57 -5.52
CA PRO A 256 -1.90 -7.67 -5.72
C PRO A 256 -1.34 -6.56 -6.61
N ARG A 257 -2.11 -6.05 -7.59
CA ARG A 257 -1.69 -4.93 -8.44
C ARG A 257 -1.56 -3.62 -7.67
N MET A 258 -2.52 -3.33 -6.79
CA MET A 258 -2.50 -2.13 -5.92
C MET A 258 -1.25 -2.15 -5.02
N ARG A 259 -1.03 -3.29 -4.37
CA ARG A 259 0.11 -3.45 -3.45
C ARG A 259 1.45 -3.40 -4.20
N ALA A 260 1.54 -3.98 -5.39
CA ALA A 260 2.74 -3.93 -6.23
C ALA A 260 3.03 -2.50 -6.71
N MET A 261 2.02 -1.76 -7.17
CA MET A 261 2.17 -0.35 -7.56
C MET A 261 2.65 0.52 -6.39
N GLU A 262 2.06 0.35 -5.20
CA GLU A 262 2.51 1.04 -4.00
C GLU A 262 4.00 0.74 -3.70
N ALA A 263 4.42 -0.51 -3.78
CA ALA A 263 5.82 -0.90 -3.60
C ALA A 263 6.74 -0.25 -4.65
N TYR A 264 6.32 -0.23 -5.92
CA TYR A 264 7.05 0.43 -7.00
C TYR A 264 7.21 1.94 -6.76
N ILE A 265 6.13 2.63 -6.39
CA ILE A 265 6.13 4.06 -6.08
C ILE A 265 7.10 4.36 -4.92
N TYR A 266 7.07 3.56 -3.84
CA TYR A 266 8.05 3.69 -2.75
C TYR A 266 9.49 3.45 -3.23
N ALA A 267 9.72 2.45 -4.07
CA ALA A 267 11.06 2.14 -4.59
C ALA A 267 11.64 3.31 -5.40
N GLN A 268 10.83 4.01 -6.19
CA GLN A 268 11.24 5.20 -6.94
C GLN A 268 11.65 6.38 -6.06
N ARG A 269 11.21 6.41 -4.79
CA ARG A 269 11.53 7.46 -3.81
C ARG A 269 12.45 6.97 -2.69
N LYS A 270 13.12 5.83 -2.90
CA LYS A 270 14.05 5.26 -1.92
C LYS A 270 15.16 6.27 -1.58
N GLY A 271 15.30 6.56 -0.29
CA GLY A 271 16.28 7.50 0.24
C GLY A 271 15.75 8.92 0.45
N VAL A 272 14.52 9.22 0.02
CA VAL A 272 13.83 10.45 0.43
C VAL A 272 13.33 10.30 1.86
N LYS A 273 13.45 11.36 2.66
CA LYS A 273 13.02 11.37 4.06
C LYS A 273 11.50 11.32 4.14
N LEU A 274 10.97 10.49 5.04
CA LEU A 274 9.55 10.46 5.38
C LEU A 274 9.12 11.80 6.01
N GLU A 275 8.11 12.43 5.44
CA GLU A 275 7.57 13.73 5.85
C GLU A 275 6.03 13.69 5.81
N TYR A 276 5.42 12.82 6.61
CA TYR A 276 3.97 12.64 6.63
C TYR A 276 3.21 13.95 6.87
N GLY A 277 2.05 14.11 6.22
CA GLY A 277 1.19 15.28 6.35
C GLY A 277 1.68 16.52 5.59
N LYS A 278 2.85 16.43 4.93
CA LYS A 278 3.33 17.49 4.04
C LYS A 278 2.35 17.68 2.88
N LYS A 279 2.09 18.94 2.54
CA LYS A 279 1.20 19.36 1.46
C LYS A 279 1.79 18.95 0.12
#